data_AF-A0A349JL38-F1
#
_entry.id   AF-A0A349JL38-F1
#
_cell.length_a   1.000
_cell.length_b   1.000
_cell.length_c   1.000
_cell.angle_alpha   90.00
_cell.angle_beta   90.00
_cell.angle_gamma   90.00
#
_symmetry.space_group_name_H-M   'P 1'
#
loop_
_entity.id
_entity.type
_entity.pdbx_description
1 polymer ?
#
loop_
_entity_poly.entity_id
_entity_poly.type
_entity_poly.pdbx_seq_one_letter_code
_entity_poly.pdbx_strand_id
1 'polypeptide(L)'
;GGKSVSAVGDTFSNKMASLIKTLKSESIRGNSLLKEVYTSLEELLGRGEFVLTNSDKSRQTGDSYLQMRDDFNRKFLEKCNPLAGLLSYDNLEIGHVCGSLLVVPLANQSLLETYQMRLHREIKECLEKKLLQKMRLIRDSKSSPENVISAIRGGAIELLQFLNSDVEKTQYFEEYSQQFDRYYAIPLFAFVSGEEIQEYFADSGLEEPEDRRFRDILSAYMREMYPVDSVMPIGHKYQDFPFIIFRSYSLEQSRAKMFTDKYLLSSNELNVLNLILSKDAN
;
A
#
# COMPACT_ATOMS: atom_id res chain seq x y z
N GLY A 1 -6.38 16.79 17.41
CA GLY A 1 -7.77 16.90 16.93
C GLY A 1 -7.87 16.07 15.68
N GLY A 2 -8.90 15.24 15.55
CA GLY A 2 -9.11 14.40 14.36
C GLY A 2 -9.99 15.12 13.33
N LYS A 3 -9.67 14.96 12.05
CA LYS A 3 -10.49 15.45 10.93
C LYS A 3 -10.70 14.31 9.95
N SER A 4 -11.96 13.99 9.71
CA SER A 4 -12.38 12.92 8.80
C SER A 4 -12.91 13.50 7.50
N VAL A 5 -12.46 12.98 6.37
CA VAL A 5 -12.90 13.37 5.02
C VAL A 5 -13.46 12.13 4.31
N SER A 6 -14.63 12.29 3.67
CA SER A 6 -15.18 11.29 2.76
C SER A 6 -14.98 11.77 1.32
N ALA A 7 -14.31 10.95 0.49
CA ALA A 7 -13.97 11.31 -0.87
C ALA A 7 -14.69 10.40 -1.89
N VAL A 8 -15.48 11.01 -2.78
CA VAL A 8 -16.02 10.36 -3.98
C VAL A 8 -15.16 10.80 -5.16
N GLY A 9 -14.18 9.99 -5.54
CA GLY A 9 -13.20 10.33 -6.59
C GLY A 9 -11.79 9.84 -6.26
N ASP A 10 -10.77 10.51 -6.80
CA ASP A 10 -9.38 10.21 -6.46
C ASP A 10 -9.04 10.69 -5.05
N THR A 11 -8.59 9.76 -4.20
CA THR A 11 -8.36 10.02 -2.77
C THR A 11 -7.14 10.90 -2.55
N PHE A 12 -7.09 11.53 -1.39
CA PHE A 12 -5.95 12.30 -0.96
C PHE A 12 -4.66 11.47 -1.02
N SER A 13 -4.70 10.25 -0.48
CA SER A 13 -3.55 9.34 -0.50
C SER A 13 -3.08 9.03 -1.92
N ASN A 14 -3.99 8.80 -2.86
CA ASN A 14 -3.66 8.58 -4.26
C ASN A 14 -3.01 9.80 -4.92
N LYS A 15 -3.52 11.00 -4.65
CA LYS A 15 -2.94 12.26 -5.15
C LYS A 15 -1.53 12.47 -4.62
N MET A 16 -1.31 12.20 -3.33
CA MET A 16 0.03 12.31 -2.73
C MET A 16 0.98 11.24 -3.25
N ALA A 17 0.54 9.99 -3.37
CA ALA A 17 1.35 8.93 -3.96
C ALA A 17 1.73 9.26 -5.41
N SER A 18 0.80 9.81 -6.20
CA SER A 18 1.04 10.24 -7.58
C SER A 18 1.99 11.43 -7.68
N LEU A 19 1.88 12.40 -6.75
CA LEU A 19 2.83 13.50 -6.64
C LEU A 19 4.23 12.99 -6.32
N ILE A 20 4.38 12.15 -5.29
CA ILE A 20 5.67 11.57 -4.89
C ILE A 20 6.28 10.80 -6.06
N LYS A 21 5.49 9.98 -6.77
CA LYS A 21 5.92 9.28 -7.98
C LYS A 21 6.48 10.23 -9.04
N THR A 22 5.77 11.33 -9.32
CA THR A 22 6.16 12.32 -10.33
C THR A 22 7.42 13.08 -9.92
N LEU A 23 7.53 13.47 -8.64
CA LEU A 23 8.72 14.13 -8.09
C LEU A 23 9.94 13.21 -8.13
N LYS A 24 9.78 11.93 -7.75
CA LYS A 24 10.85 10.93 -7.83
C LYS A 24 11.34 10.77 -9.26
N SER A 25 10.46 10.56 -10.23
CA SER A 25 10.87 10.35 -11.64
C SER A 25 11.62 11.55 -12.22
N GLU A 26 11.22 12.77 -11.87
CA GLU A 26 11.88 13.98 -12.37
C GLU A 26 13.15 14.33 -11.58
N SER A 27 13.27 13.90 -10.32
CA SER A 27 14.49 14.11 -9.51
C SER A 27 15.72 13.39 -10.06
N ILE A 28 15.53 12.28 -10.79
CA ILE A 28 16.61 11.53 -11.46
C ILE A 28 17.40 12.44 -12.41
N ARG A 29 16.77 13.50 -12.93
CA ARG A 29 17.40 14.51 -13.81
C ARG A 29 18.26 15.53 -13.05
N GLY A 30 18.53 15.33 -11.75
CA GLY A 30 19.50 16.10 -10.97
C GLY A 30 18.91 17.25 -10.16
N ASN A 31 17.60 17.27 -9.89
CA ASN A 31 16.97 18.34 -9.12
C ASN A 31 16.88 17.97 -7.63
N SER A 32 17.85 18.43 -6.84
CA SER A 32 17.92 18.21 -5.38
C SER A 32 16.68 18.74 -4.65
N LEU A 33 16.06 19.81 -5.14
CA LEU A 33 14.86 20.38 -4.53
C LEU A 33 13.65 19.43 -4.65
N LEU A 34 13.49 18.76 -5.79
CA LEU A 34 12.44 17.74 -5.95
C LEU A 34 12.68 16.58 -4.97
N LYS A 35 13.96 16.20 -4.80
CA LYS A 35 14.37 15.15 -3.87
C LYS A 35 14.01 15.44 -2.43
N GLU A 36 14.36 16.63 -1.96
CA GLU A 36 14.02 17.06 -0.61
C GLU A 36 12.52 17.10 -0.37
N VAL A 37 11.73 17.54 -1.36
CA VAL A 37 10.27 17.63 -1.24
C VAL A 37 9.63 16.25 -1.16
N TYR A 38 9.94 15.31 -2.07
CA TYR A 38 9.31 14.00 -2.00
C TYR A 38 9.74 13.23 -0.75
N THR A 39 11.00 13.35 -0.32
CA THR A 39 11.50 12.67 0.88
C THR A 39 10.74 13.16 2.12
N SER A 40 10.55 14.47 2.24
CA SER A 40 9.78 15.04 3.35
C SER A 40 8.30 14.61 3.33
N LEU A 41 7.71 14.45 2.14
CA LEU A 41 6.34 13.95 2.00
C LEU A 41 6.24 12.46 2.37
N GLU A 42 7.22 11.64 2.02
CA GLU A 42 7.29 10.22 2.42
C GLU A 42 7.46 10.05 3.93
N GLU A 43 8.27 10.91 4.58
CA GLU A 43 8.40 10.93 6.03
C GLU A 43 7.08 11.29 6.71
N LEU A 44 6.43 12.35 6.23
CA LEU A 44 5.17 12.86 6.78
C LEU A 44 4.00 11.87 6.65
N LEU A 45 3.90 11.21 5.49
CA LEU A 45 2.82 10.28 5.14
C LEU A 45 3.24 8.81 5.31
N GLY A 46 4.40 8.58 5.93
CA GLY A 46 5.00 7.25 6.02
C GLY A 46 4.29 6.33 7.02
N ARG A 47 3.59 6.91 8.00
CA ARG A 47 2.88 6.19 9.06
C ARG A 47 1.37 6.15 8.79
N GLY A 48 1.00 5.62 7.63
CA GLY A 48 -0.40 5.35 7.31
C GLY A 48 -0.82 4.01 7.89
N GLU A 49 -1.90 4.00 8.66
CA GLU A 49 -2.62 2.80 9.09
C GLU A 49 -3.83 2.59 8.18
N PHE A 50 -4.05 1.34 7.79
CA PHE A 50 -5.08 0.95 6.83
C PHE A 50 -5.99 -0.07 7.49
N VAL A 51 -7.28 0.27 7.60
CA VAL A 51 -8.31 -0.57 8.22
C VAL A 51 -9.42 -0.77 7.23
N LEU A 52 -9.76 -2.04 6.98
CA LEU A 52 -10.93 -2.38 6.19
C LEU A 52 -12.18 -2.30 7.07
N THR A 53 -13.17 -1.57 6.58
CA THR A 53 -14.50 -1.49 7.17
C THR A 53 -15.47 -2.22 6.24
N ASN A 54 -16.00 -3.34 6.73
CA ASN A 54 -16.98 -4.11 5.99
C ASN A 54 -18.31 -3.35 6.02
N SER A 55 -18.88 -3.13 4.83
CA SER A 55 -20.30 -2.82 4.74
C SER A 55 -21.06 -4.15 4.74
N ASP A 56 -22.24 -4.23 5.37
CA ASP A 56 -23.10 -5.43 5.46
C ASP A 56 -23.50 -6.06 4.09
N LYS A 57 -22.97 -5.55 2.98
CA LYS A 57 -23.24 -5.96 1.60
C LYS A 57 -21.98 -6.43 0.84
N SER A 58 -20.83 -6.63 1.50
CA SER A 58 -19.63 -7.12 0.80
C SER A 58 -19.83 -8.55 0.28
N ARG A 59 -19.46 -8.79 -0.99
CA ARG A 59 -19.48 -10.14 -1.59
C ARG A 59 -18.37 -11.05 -1.03
N GLN A 60 -17.39 -10.49 -0.33
CA GLN A 60 -16.42 -11.25 0.46
C GLN A 60 -17.02 -11.57 1.81
N THR A 61 -17.18 -12.87 2.07
CA THR A 61 -17.49 -13.45 3.37
C THR A 61 -16.18 -14.03 3.88
N GLY A 62 -15.67 -13.50 4.99
CA GLY A 62 -14.42 -13.97 5.59
C GLY A 62 -13.64 -12.89 6.33
N ASP A 63 -12.83 -13.34 7.28
CA ASP A 63 -11.83 -12.59 8.02
C ASP A 63 -10.76 -12.07 7.05
N SER A 64 -10.40 -10.80 7.24
CA SER A 64 -9.47 -10.13 6.34
C SER A 64 -8.02 -10.40 6.69
N TYR A 65 -7.17 -10.70 5.69
CA TYR A 65 -5.73 -10.84 5.91
C TYR A 65 -5.10 -9.55 6.47
N LEU A 66 -5.59 -8.38 6.08
CA LEU A 66 -5.13 -7.10 6.64
C LEU A 66 -5.57 -6.88 8.09
N GLN A 67 -6.69 -7.45 8.52
CA GLN A 67 -7.13 -7.37 9.92
C GLN A 67 -6.43 -8.41 10.81
N MET A 68 -5.97 -9.51 10.22
CA MET A 68 -5.31 -10.61 10.94
C MET A 68 -3.79 -10.45 11.04
N ARG A 69 -3.21 -9.33 10.58
CA ARG A 69 -1.74 -9.15 10.47
C ARG A 69 -0.96 -9.52 11.73
N ASP A 70 -1.53 -9.25 12.90
CA ASP A 70 -0.87 -9.45 14.19
C ASP A 70 -0.70 -10.94 14.56
N ASP A 71 -1.57 -11.83 14.06
CA ASP A 71 -1.55 -13.24 14.45
C ASP A 71 -1.67 -14.24 13.28
N PHE A 72 -1.79 -13.74 12.04
CA PHE A 72 -1.97 -14.55 10.85
C PHE A 72 -0.81 -15.54 10.67
N ASN A 73 0.43 -15.07 10.76
CA ASN A 73 1.63 -15.91 10.65
C ASN A 73 1.59 -17.10 11.60
N ARG A 74 1.34 -16.83 12.88
CA ARG A 74 1.29 -17.85 13.92
C ARG A 74 0.18 -18.87 13.62
N LYS A 75 -1.04 -18.40 13.33
CA LYS A 75 -2.18 -19.26 12.99
C LYS A 75 -1.93 -20.07 11.71
N PHE A 76 -1.26 -19.48 10.72
CA PHE A 76 -0.92 -20.15 9.48
C PHE A 76 0.08 -21.28 9.73
N LEU A 77 1.15 -21.01 10.49
CA LEU A 77 2.16 -22.00 10.85
C LEU A 77 1.60 -23.14 11.72
N GLU A 78 0.69 -22.83 12.66
CA GLU A 78 -0.03 -23.84 13.46
C GLU A 78 -0.85 -24.80 12.59
N LYS A 79 -1.39 -24.32 11.46
CA LYS A 79 -2.28 -25.09 10.57
C LYS A 79 -1.57 -25.69 9.36
N CYS A 80 -0.39 -25.22 8.98
CA CYS A 80 0.25 -25.62 7.72
C CYS A 80 0.98 -26.97 7.79
N ASN A 81 1.02 -27.64 8.95
CA ASN A 81 1.66 -28.93 9.13
C ASN A 81 0.69 -30.00 9.69
N PRO A 82 0.20 -30.94 8.87
CA PRO A 82 0.42 -31.06 7.42
C PRO A 82 -0.33 -29.97 6.64
N LEU A 83 0.04 -29.71 5.37
CA LEU A 83 -0.56 -28.66 4.54
C LEU A 83 -2.09 -28.76 4.43
N ALA A 84 -2.64 -29.98 4.52
CA ALA A 84 -4.08 -30.20 4.56
C ALA A 84 -4.79 -29.51 5.74
N GLY A 85 -4.07 -29.16 6.83
CA GLY A 85 -4.60 -28.38 7.93
C GLY A 85 -5.02 -26.97 7.53
N LEU A 86 -4.47 -26.43 6.42
CA LEU A 86 -4.92 -25.15 5.85
C LEU A 86 -6.36 -25.20 5.34
N LEU A 87 -6.90 -26.38 5.03
CA LEU A 87 -8.32 -26.55 4.68
C LEU A 87 -9.26 -26.29 5.87
N SER A 88 -8.73 -26.33 7.11
CA SER A 88 -9.48 -25.99 8.33
C SER A 88 -9.43 -24.50 8.66
N TYR A 89 -8.86 -23.68 7.78
CA TYR A 89 -8.83 -22.23 7.93
C TYR A 89 -10.16 -21.69 7.41
N ASP A 90 -11.19 -21.81 8.25
CA ASP A 90 -12.53 -21.37 7.89
C ASP A 90 -12.60 -19.85 7.78
N ASN A 91 -13.47 -19.37 6.88
CA ASN A 91 -13.80 -17.96 6.72
C ASN A 91 -12.62 -17.04 6.40
N LEU A 92 -11.68 -17.41 5.52
CA LEU A 92 -10.75 -16.41 4.96
C LEU A 92 -11.39 -15.66 3.79
N GLU A 93 -11.09 -14.36 3.68
CA GLU A 93 -11.52 -13.61 2.51
C GLU A 93 -10.90 -14.17 1.21
N ILE A 94 -11.66 -14.04 0.11
CA ILE A 94 -11.24 -14.59 -1.18
C ILE A 94 -10.15 -13.72 -1.77
N GLY A 95 -8.95 -14.29 -1.86
CA GLY A 95 -7.83 -13.80 -2.63
C GLY A 95 -7.50 -14.69 -3.82
N HIS A 96 -6.60 -14.23 -4.68
CA HIS A 96 -6.06 -15.02 -5.76
C HIS A 96 -4.54 -14.95 -5.77
N VAL A 97 -3.92 -16.09 -6.08
CA VAL A 97 -2.47 -16.17 -6.27
C VAL A 97 -2.11 -15.51 -7.60
N CYS A 98 -1.13 -14.62 -7.56
CA CYS A 98 -0.49 -14.01 -8.72
C CYS A 98 1.03 -14.07 -8.53
N GLY A 99 1.67 -15.04 -9.17
CA GLY A 99 3.09 -15.29 -8.96
C GLY A 99 3.38 -15.64 -7.50
N SER A 100 4.26 -14.87 -6.86
CA SER A 100 4.60 -15.01 -5.43
C SER A 100 3.72 -14.18 -4.48
N LEU A 101 2.61 -13.62 -4.97
CA LEU A 101 1.73 -12.74 -4.21
C LEU A 101 0.32 -13.31 -4.06
N LEU A 102 -0.30 -13.09 -2.91
CA LEU A 102 -1.75 -13.15 -2.75
C LEU A 102 -2.32 -11.77 -3.06
N VAL A 103 -3.22 -11.67 -4.03
CA VAL A 103 -3.91 -10.44 -4.40
C VAL A 103 -5.39 -10.56 -4.04
N VAL A 104 -5.90 -9.59 -3.31
CA VAL A 104 -7.26 -9.60 -2.78
C VAL A 104 -8.02 -8.39 -3.32
N PRO A 105 -9.16 -8.58 -4.02
CA PRO A 105 -9.99 -7.48 -4.46
C PRO A 105 -10.65 -6.80 -3.26
N LEU A 106 -10.71 -5.47 -3.28
CA LEU A 106 -11.42 -4.67 -2.29
C LEU A 106 -12.76 -4.15 -2.81
N ALA A 107 -13.21 -4.66 -3.95
CA ALA A 107 -14.47 -4.26 -4.56
C ALA A 107 -15.63 -4.45 -3.56
N ASN A 108 -16.31 -3.34 -3.22
CA ASN A 108 -17.42 -3.25 -2.25
C ASN A 108 -17.03 -3.22 -0.76
N GLN A 109 -15.74 -3.18 -0.42
CA GLN A 109 -15.28 -2.83 0.93
C GLN A 109 -14.98 -1.33 1.04
N SER A 110 -15.12 -0.76 2.23
CA SER A 110 -14.68 0.61 2.50
C SER A 110 -13.30 0.57 3.16
N LEU A 111 -12.35 1.28 2.58
CA LEU A 111 -11.01 1.41 3.17
C LEU A 111 -10.98 2.71 3.99
N LEU A 112 -10.69 2.55 5.28
CA LEU A 112 -10.33 3.65 6.17
C LEU A 112 -8.81 3.77 6.19
N GLU A 113 -8.33 4.94 5.77
CA GLU A 113 -6.92 5.30 5.76
C GLU A 113 -6.70 6.32 6.88
N THR A 114 -5.87 5.99 7.87
CA THR A 114 -5.58 6.84 9.03
C THR A 114 -4.12 7.23 9.03
N TYR A 115 -3.83 8.52 8.91
CA TYR A 115 -2.47 9.05 9.01
C TYR A 115 -2.33 9.78 10.33
N GLN A 116 -1.50 9.22 11.21
CA GLN A 116 -1.13 9.88 12.45
C GLN A 116 0.13 10.71 12.23
N MET A 117 0.01 12.04 12.28
CA MET A 117 1.13 12.98 12.15
C MET A 117 1.49 13.54 13.52
N ARG A 118 2.67 13.17 14.03
CA ARG A 118 3.13 13.56 15.36
C ARG A 118 3.69 14.97 15.34
N LEU A 119 3.17 15.82 16.23
CA LEU A 119 3.49 17.23 16.27
C LEU A 119 4.99 17.54 16.41
N HIS A 120 5.65 16.86 17.35
CA HIS A 120 7.01 17.19 17.78
C HIS A 120 8.11 16.64 16.86
N ARG A 121 7.76 15.76 15.92
CA ARG A 121 8.71 15.10 15.02
C ARG A 121 8.40 15.46 13.57
N GLU A 122 7.38 14.86 12.98
CA GLU A 122 7.11 14.98 11.55
C GLU A 122 6.60 16.37 11.13
N ILE A 123 5.68 16.96 11.91
CA ILE A 123 5.09 18.27 11.57
C ILE A 123 6.14 19.38 11.75
N LYS A 124 6.86 19.37 12.88
CA LYS A 124 7.95 20.34 13.12
C LYS A 124 9.07 20.20 12.10
N GLU A 125 9.55 19.00 11.80
CA GLU A 125 10.57 18.78 10.77
C GLU A 125 10.09 19.28 9.40
N CYS A 126 8.83 19.04 9.02
CA CYS A 126 8.28 19.58 7.77
C CYS A 126 8.27 21.11 7.72
N LEU A 127 7.94 21.76 8.85
CA LEU A 127 7.96 23.21 8.99
C LEU A 127 9.39 23.77 8.94
N GLU A 128 10.32 23.15 9.67
CA GLU A 128 11.74 23.51 9.71
C GLU A 128 12.41 23.31 8.34
N LYS A 129 12.09 22.21 7.64
CA LYS A 129 12.54 21.94 6.26
C LYS A 129 11.88 22.88 5.24
N LYS A 130 10.99 23.79 5.65
CA LYS A 130 10.30 24.76 4.80
C LYS A 130 9.59 24.11 3.60
N LEU A 131 9.03 22.91 3.81
CA LEU A 131 8.46 22.08 2.74
C LEU A 131 7.47 22.86 1.87
N LEU A 132 6.56 23.60 2.52
CA LEU A 132 5.61 24.51 1.87
C LEU A 132 6.26 25.53 0.94
N GLN A 133 7.33 26.16 1.38
CA GLN A 133 8.02 27.19 0.61
C GLN A 133 8.72 26.55 -0.59
N LYS A 134 9.38 25.41 -0.39
CA LYS A 134 10.04 24.64 -1.47
C LYS A 134 9.04 24.21 -2.54
N MET A 135 7.85 23.74 -2.14
CA MET A 135 6.79 23.39 -3.07
C MET A 135 6.25 24.59 -3.85
N ARG A 136 6.07 25.74 -3.19
CA ARG A 136 5.71 27.00 -3.88
C ARG A 136 6.79 27.43 -4.87
N LEU A 137 8.06 27.33 -4.50
CA LEU A 137 9.18 27.63 -5.39
C LEU A 137 9.20 26.73 -6.63
N ILE A 138 8.95 25.42 -6.48
CA ILE A 138 8.88 24.50 -7.63
C ILE A 138 7.69 24.87 -8.54
N ARG A 139 6.52 25.15 -7.96
CA ARG A 139 5.31 25.52 -8.70
C ARG A 139 5.48 26.82 -9.50
N ASP A 140 6.16 27.80 -8.92
CA ASP A 140 6.31 29.14 -9.50
C ASP A 140 7.56 29.25 -10.40
N SER A 141 8.41 28.22 -10.41
CA SER A 141 9.59 28.17 -11.26
C SER A 141 9.23 27.90 -12.72
N LYS A 142 9.77 28.72 -13.63
CA LYS A 142 9.66 28.51 -15.08
C LYS A 142 10.46 27.30 -15.59
N SER A 143 11.40 26.79 -14.80
CA SER A 143 12.25 25.65 -15.17
C SER A 143 11.63 24.30 -14.79
N SER A 144 10.51 24.31 -14.05
CA SER A 144 9.85 23.08 -13.62
C SER A 144 9.00 22.51 -14.76
N PRO A 145 9.05 21.18 -15.00
CA PRO A 145 8.16 20.53 -15.94
C PRO A 145 6.67 20.73 -15.60
N GLU A 146 5.81 20.87 -16.62
CA GLU A 146 4.37 21.16 -16.41
C GLU A 146 3.64 20.04 -15.64
N ASN A 147 4.05 18.79 -15.82
CA ASN A 147 3.55 17.65 -15.03
C ASN A 147 3.85 17.82 -13.52
N VAL A 148 5.03 18.33 -13.15
CA VAL A 148 5.40 18.62 -11.75
C VAL A 148 4.57 19.78 -11.20
N ILE A 149 4.42 20.85 -11.98
CA ILE A 149 3.62 22.03 -11.60
C ILE A 149 2.16 21.62 -11.36
N SER A 150 1.58 20.86 -12.28
CA SER A 150 0.22 20.34 -12.19
C SER A 150 0.05 19.43 -10.96
N ALA A 151 0.99 18.52 -10.72
CA ALA A 151 0.96 17.63 -9.56
C ALA A 151 1.01 18.41 -8.22
N ILE A 152 1.83 19.45 -8.12
CA ILE A 152 1.90 20.29 -6.91
C ILE A 152 0.60 21.09 -6.72
N ARG A 153 -0.02 21.56 -7.80
CA ARG A 153 -1.31 22.27 -7.75
C ARG A 153 -2.46 21.34 -7.35
N GLY A 154 -2.43 20.07 -7.71
CA GLY A 154 -3.53 19.10 -7.56
C GLY A 154 -3.93 18.67 -6.14
N GLY A 155 -3.38 19.26 -5.08
CA GLY A 155 -3.84 19.00 -3.69
C GLY A 155 -2.78 19.14 -2.59
N ALA A 156 -1.51 19.29 -2.95
CA ALA A 156 -0.44 19.29 -1.95
C ALA A 156 -0.30 20.61 -1.18
N ILE A 157 -0.69 21.72 -1.81
CA ILE A 157 -0.78 23.03 -1.14
C ILE A 157 -1.96 23.06 -0.15
N GLU A 158 -3.09 22.45 -0.52
CA GLU A 158 -4.28 22.36 0.34
C GLU A 158 -4.00 21.55 1.60
N LEU A 159 -3.29 20.42 1.47
CA LEU A 159 -2.83 19.62 2.61
C LEU A 159 -1.94 20.43 3.56
N LEU A 160 -0.91 21.10 3.03
CA LEU A 160 0.01 21.79 3.91
C LEU A 160 -0.62 23.03 4.54
N GLN A 161 -1.59 23.68 3.88
CA GLN A 161 -2.44 24.69 4.52
C GLN A 161 -3.32 24.08 5.60
N PHE A 162 -3.87 22.89 5.37
CA PHE A 162 -4.65 22.13 6.34
C PHE A 162 -3.84 21.75 7.58
N LEU A 163 -2.60 21.28 7.42
CA LEU A 163 -1.70 20.90 8.51
C LEU A 163 -1.17 22.10 9.31
N ASN A 164 -1.00 23.25 8.65
CA ASN A 164 -0.45 24.47 9.26
C ASN A 164 -1.48 25.27 10.09
N SER A 165 -2.76 24.88 10.08
CA SER A 165 -3.84 25.62 10.74
C SER A 165 -3.96 25.38 12.25
N ASP A 166 -3.34 24.33 12.80
CA ASP A 166 -3.49 23.96 14.22
C ASP A 166 -2.27 23.16 14.74
N VAL A 167 -1.11 23.82 14.81
CA VAL A 167 0.23 23.23 15.10
C VAL A 167 0.46 23.02 16.62
N GLU A 168 -0.57 23.03 17.47
CA GLU A 168 -0.39 22.83 18.91
C GLU A 168 -0.61 21.39 19.38
N LYS A 169 -1.08 20.47 18.51
CA LYS A 169 -1.44 19.09 18.90
C LYS A 169 -1.10 18.07 17.81
N THR A 170 -0.98 16.79 18.18
CA THR A 170 -0.95 15.66 17.23
C THR A 170 -2.18 15.69 16.33
N GLN A 171 -1.97 15.48 15.04
CA GLN A 171 -3.01 15.54 14.02
C GLN A 171 -3.30 14.13 13.49
N TYR A 172 -4.59 13.83 13.33
CA TYR A 172 -5.07 12.61 12.71
C TYR A 172 -5.83 13.00 11.46
N PHE A 173 -5.40 12.46 10.32
CA PHE A 173 -6.10 12.57 9.06
C PHE A 173 -6.73 11.21 8.74
N GLU A 174 -8.05 11.17 8.74
CA GLU A 174 -8.83 9.98 8.41
C GLU A 174 -9.52 10.19 7.06
N GLU A 175 -9.32 9.27 6.14
CA GLU A 175 -9.99 9.26 4.85
C GLU A 175 -10.75 7.96 4.64
N TYR A 176 -12.04 8.12 4.34
CA TYR A 176 -12.91 7.01 3.95
C TYR A 176 -13.06 7.00 2.45
N SER A 177 -12.83 5.83 1.84
CA SER A 177 -12.99 5.68 0.40
C SER A 177 -13.53 4.31 -0.01
N GLN A 178 -14.32 4.32 -1.08
CA GLN A 178 -14.89 3.14 -1.71
C GLN A 178 -14.64 3.23 -3.22
N GLN A 179 -13.85 2.30 -3.75
CA GLN A 179 -13.51 2.22 -5.17
C GLN A 179 -13.50 0.76 -5.61
N PHE A 180 -14.03 0.46 -6.79
CA PHE A 180 -14.24 -0.91 -7.27
C PHE A 180 -12.98 -1.55 -7.87
N ASP A 181 -12.02 -0.72 -8.31
CA ASP A 181 -10.78 -1.12 -8.98
C ASP A 181 -9.58 -1.24 -8.02
N ARG A 182 -9.85 -1.38 -6.72
CA ARG A 182 -8.82 -1.53 -5.68
C ARG A 182 -8.56 -2.97 -5.33
N TYR A 183 -7.29 -3.21 -5.04
CA TYR A 183 -6.77 -4.49 -4.60
C TYR A 183 -5.72 -4.23 -3.53
N TYR A 184 -5.46 -5.23 -2.70
CA TYR A 184 -4.20 -5.27 -1.97
C TYR A 184 -3.45 -6.56 -2.31
N ALA A 185 -2.13 -6.49 -2.25
CA ALA A 185 -1.25 -7.62 -2.49
C ALA A 185 -0.37 -7.86 -1.26
N ILE A 186 -0.18 -9.15 -0.97
CA ILE A 186 0.66 -9.64 0.11
C ILE A 186 1.68 -10.62 -0.49
N PRO A 187 2.96 -10.53 -0.12
CA PRO A 187 3.93 -11.58 -0.45
C PRO A 187 3.63 -12.90 0.25
N LEU A 188 3.50 -14.00 -0.49
CA LEU A 188 3.17 -15.32 0.09
C LEU A 188 4.22 -15.80 1.09
N PHE A 189 5.50 -15.48 0.87
CA PHE A 189 6.55 -15.82 1.83
C PHE A 189 6.34 -15.13 3.18
N ALA A 190 5.65 -13.97 3.19
CA ALA A 190 5.32 -13.28 4.42
C ALA A 190 4.36 -14.07 5.30
N PHE A 191 3.73 -15.15 4.83
CA PHE A 191 2.89 -16.02 5.64
C PHE A 191 3.67 -16.92 6.59
N VAL A 192 4.94 -17.21 6.26
CA VAL A 192 5.79 -18.10 7.06
C VAL A 192 6.97 -17.40 7.71
N SER A 193 7.36 -16.21 7.22
CA SER A 193 8.52 -15.45 7.71
C SER A 193 8.14 -14.23 8.56
N GLY A 194 7.12 -14.36 9.41
CA GLY A 194 6.58 -13.24 10.19
C GLY A 194 7.61 -12.64 11.15
N GLU A 195 8.34 -13.48 11.88
CA GLU A 195 9.34 -13.05 12.85
C GLU A 195 10.51 -12.32 12.16
N GLU A 196 11.02 -12.87 11.06
CA GLU A 196 12.13 -12.28 10.32
C GLU A 196 11.74 -10.94 9.67
N ILE A 197 10.48 -10.82 9.22
CA ILE A 197 9.97 -9.56 8.67
C ILE A 197 9.85 -8.49 9.76
N GLN A 198 9.31 -8.86 10.92
CA GLN A 198 9.21 -7.94 12.05
C GLN A 198 10.60 -7.47 12.48
N GLU A 199 11.56 -8.38 12.59
CA GLU A 199 12.96 -8.04 12.90
C GLU A 199 13.56 -7.10 11.85
N TYR A 200 13.39 -7.41 10.56
CA TYR A 200 13.89 -6.60 9.45
C TYR A 200 13.38 -5.16 9.50
N PHE A 201 12.08 -4.94 9.75
CA PHE A 201 11.51 -3.60 9.79
C PHE A 201 11.66 -2.88 11.14
N ALA A 202 11.87 -3.63 12.24
CA ALA A 202 12.14 -3.07 13.56
C ALA A 202 13.56 -2.48 13.66
N ASP A 203 14.50 -2.92 12.83
CA ASP A 203 15.86 -2.38 12.81
C ASP A 203 15.88 -0.92 12.33
N SER A 204 15.96 -0.01 13.30
CA SER A 204 16.08 1.42 13.06
C SER A 204 17.41 1.85 12.41
N GLY A 205 18.44 0.99 12.48
CA GLY A 205 19.76 1.23 11.87
C GLY A 205 19.86 0.79 10.41
N LEU A 206 18.90 0.01 9.92
CA LEU A 206 18.85 -0.46 8.54
C LEU A 206 18.11 0.58 7.68
N GLU A 207 18.88 1.43 7.01
CA GLU A 207 18.36 2.30 5.95
C GLU A 207 18.38 1.55 4.62
N GLU A 208 17.20 1.20 4.13
CA GLU A 208 17.05 0.62 2.80
C GLU A 208 17.50 1.63 1.73
N PRO A 209 18.39 1.22 0.80
CA PRO A 209 18.75 2.06 -0.34
C PRO A 209 17.50 2.52 -1.09
N GLU A 210 17.50 3.77 -1.55
CA GLU A 210 16.33 4.41 -2.18
C GLU A 210 15.79 3.63 -3.40
N ASP A 211 16.66 2.91 -4.10
CA ASP A 211 16.36 2.09 -5.28
C ASP A 211 15.99 0.63 -4.93
N ARG A 212 16.09 0.23 -3.66
CA ARG A 212 15.94 -1.17 -3.20
C ARG A 212 15.06 -1.31 -1.97
N ARG A 213 14.22 -0.33 -1.69
CA ARG A 213 13.24 -0.43 -0.59
C ARG A 213 12.27 -1.57 -0.87
N PHE A 214 11.93 -2.34 0.16
CA PHE A 214 11.04 -3.50 0.03
C PHE A 214 9.74 -3.15 -0.69
N ARG A 215 9.09 -2.05 -0.28
CA ARG A 215 7.87 -1.55 -0.91
C ARG A 215 8.06 -1.27 -2.40
N ASP A 216 9.17 -0.65 -2.78
CA ASP A 216 9.43 -0.24 -4.16
C ASP A 216 9.67 -1.48 -5.04
N ILE A 217 10.34 -2.52 -4.51
CA ILE A 217 10.48 -3.82 -5.15
C ILE A 217 9.12 -4.50 -5.35
N LEU A 218 8.29 -4.55 -4.30
CA LEU A 218 6.95 -5.14 -4.37
C LEU A 218 6.05 -4.39 -5.37
N SER A 219 6.16 -3.06 -5.40
CA SER A 219 5.45 -2.21 -6.35
C SER A 219 5.91 -2.44 -7.79
N ALA A 220 7.22 -2.60 -8.01
CA ALA A 220 7.78 -2.90 -9.32
C ALA A 220 7.31 -4.28 -9.81
N TYR A 221 7.38 -5.30 -8.95
CA TYR A 221 6.90 -6.65 -9.27
C TYR A 221 5.43 -6.65 -9.71
N MET A 222 4.56 -5.91 -9.02
CA MET A 222 3.16 -5.82 -9.43
C MET A 222 2.95 -5.05 -10.74
N ARG A 223 3.77 -4.04 -11.03
CA ARG A 223 3.70 -3.27 -12.30
C ARG A 223 4.13 -4.08 -13.52
N GLU A 224 5.02 -5.05 -13.35
CA GLU A 224 5.38 -5.98 -14.42
C GLU A 224 4.22 -6.91 -14.80
N MET A 225 3.36 -7.24 -13.82
CA MET A 225 2.23 -8.16 -14.03
C MET A 225 0.96 -7.45 -14.50
N TYR A 226 0.69 -6.25 -14.00
CA TYR A 226 -0.52 -5.49 -14.29
C TYR A 226 -0.24 -3.99 -14.38
N PRO A 227 -1.03 -3.23 -15.16
CA PRO A 227 -0.99 -1.78 -15.08
C PRO A 227 -1.48 -1.36 -13.69
N VAL A 228 -0.53 -0.94 -12.87
CA VAL A 228 -0.75 -0.50 -11.48
C VAL A 228 -0.55 1.01 -11.38
N ASP A 229 -1.57 1.67 -10.85
CA ASP A 229 -1.56 3.12 -10.61
C ASP A 229 -0.93 3.46 -9.24
N SER A 230 -1.58 4.31 -8.43
CA SER A 230 -1.12 4.68 -7.10
C SER A 230 -0.93 3.45 -6.22
N VAL A 231 0.14 3.47 -5.40
CA VAL A 231 0.49 2.37 -4.49
C VAL A 231 0.65 2.91 -3.07
N MET A 232 -0.06 2.28 -2.15
CA MET A 232 -0.07 2.56 -0.71
C MET A 232 0.46 1.34 0.07
N PRO A 233 0.96 1.48 1.32
CA PRO A 233 1.19 2.73 2.06
C PRO A 233 2.18 3.66 1.34
N ILE A 234 2.22 4.96 1.66
CA ILE A 234 3.27 5.87 1.12
C ILE A 234 4.62 5.59 1.79
N GLY A 235 4.60 5.17 3.06
CA GLY A 235 5.78 4.72 3.78
C GLY A 235 6.34 3.41 3.24
N HIS A 236 7.55 3.08 3.68
CA HIS A 236 8.30 1.90 3.26
C HIS A 236 8.67 0.98 4.43
N LYS A 237 8.38 1.39 5.68
CA LYS A 237 8.58 0.58 6.87
C LYS A 237 7.24 0.01 7.33
N TYR A 238 7.12 -1.30 7.31
CA TYR A 238 5.95 -2.03 7.82
C TYR A 238 6.18 -2.35 9.31
N GLN A 239 5.13 -2.45 10.13
CA GLN A 239 5.29 -2.86 11.52
C GLN A 239 5.19 -4.38 11.65
N ASP A 240 4.10 -4.96 11.15
CA ASP A 240 3.84 -6.38 11.37
C ASP A 240 4.03 -7.18 10.08
N PHE A 241 3.40 -6.70 9.00
CA PHE A 241 3.17 -7.51 7.83
C PHE A 241 3.23 -6.67 6.56
N PRO A 242 3.98 -7.07 5.52
CA PRO A 242 4.18 -6.27 4.34
C PRO A 242 3.03 -6.45 3.35
N PHE A 243 2.50 -5.34 2.87
CA PHE A 243 1.43 -5.34 1.88
C PHE A 243 1.52 -4.10 1.02
N ILE A 244 0.88 -4.13 -0.15
CA ILE A 244 0.60 -2.92 -0.91
C ILE A 244 -0.87 -2.87 -1.27
N ILE A 245 -1.48 -1.69 -1.20
CA ILE A 245 -2.80 -1.42 -1.75
C ILE A 245 -2.60 -0.65 -3.04
N PHE A 246 -3.29 -1.05 -4.09
CA PHE A 246 -3.11 -0.47 -5.41
C PHE A 246 -4.40 -0.48 -6.23
N ARG A 247 -4.39 0.28 -7.32
CA ARG A 247 -5.49 0.33 -8.29
C ARG A 247 -5.09 -0.31 -9.61
N SER A 248 -6.00 -1.06 -10.20
CA SER A 248 -5.84 -1.60 -11.55
C SER A 248 -7.18 -1.87 -12.22
N TYR A 249 -7.47 -1.12 -13.28
CA TYR A 249 -8.74 -1.24 -14.02
C TYR A 249 -8.84 -2.51 -14.88
N SER A 250 -7.71 -3.12 -15.22
CA SER A 250 -7.69 -4.27 -16.13
C SER A 250 -7.45 -5.60 -15.44
N LEU A 251 -7.10 -5.62 -14.15
CA LEU A 251 -6.71 -6.85 -13.45
C LEU A 251 -7.81 -7.92 -13.51
N GLU A 252 -9.04 -7.56 -13.18
CA GLU A 252 -10.20 -8.46 -13.24
C GLU A 252 -10.40 -9.03 -14.66
N GLN A 253 -10.34 -8.18 -15.69
CA GLN A 253 -10.52 -8.58 -17.09
C GLN A 253 -9.38 -9.48 -17.58
N SER A 254 -8.14 -9.14 -17.23
CA SER A 254 -6.95 -9.93 -17.58
C SER A 254 -7.00 -11.31 -16.94
N ARG A 255 -7.47 -11.43 -15.69
CA ARG A 255 -7.66 -12.74 -15.05
C ARG A 255 -8.78 -13.55 -15.66
N ALA A 256 -9.92 -12.93 -15.97
CA ALA A 256 -11.02 -13.64 -16.63
C ALA A 256 -10.58 -14.33 -17.93
N LYS A 257 -9.68 -13.68 -18.70
CA LYS A 257 -9.09 -14.26 -19.93
C LYS A 257 -8.15 -15.44 -19.67
N MET A 258 -7.37 -15.41 -18.58
CA MET A 258 -6.44 -16.51 -18.24
C MET A 258 -7.16 -17.85 -18.01
N PHE A 259 -8.38 -17.81 -17.48
CA PHE A 259 -9.19 -19.02 -17.23
C PHE A 259 -9.98 -19.50 -18.45
N THR A 260 -10.12 -18.68 -19.49
CA THR A 260 -10.76 -19.07 -20.76
C THR A 260 -9.77 -19.66 -21.76
N ASP A 261 -8.49 -19.31 -21.65
CA ASP A 261 -7.42 -19.94 -22.43
C ASP A 261 -7.01 -21.28 -21.79
N LYS A 262 -6.42 -22.19 -22.58
CA LYS A 262 -6.10 -23.60 -22.23
C LYS A 262 -5.14 -23.82 -21.04
N TYR A 263 -4.92 -22.82 -20.18
CA TYR A 263 -3.99 -22.77 -19.05
C TYR A 263 -4.53 -23.38 -17.75
N LEU A 264 -5.80 -23.81 -17.72
CA LEU A 264 -6.42 -24.37 -16.52
C LEU A 264 -5.62 -25.56 -15.98
N LEU A 265 -5.03 -26.39 -16.85
CA LEU A 265 -4.27 -27.60 -16.49
C LEU A 265 -2.77 -27.40 -16.20
N SER A 266 -2.21 -26.20 -16.42
CA SER A 266 -0.79 -25.88 -16.17
C SER A 266 -0.58 -24.86 -15.04
N SER A 267 -1.65 -24.53 -14.32
CA SER A 267 -1.68 -23.51 -13.27
C SER A 267 -1.02 -24.01 -11.98
N ASN A 268 -0.13 -23.20 -11.40
CA ASN A 268 0.51 -23.45 -10.11
C ASN A 268 -0.52 -23.65 -8.99
N GLU A 269 -1.69 -23.03 -9.14
CA GLU A 269 -2.81 -23.12 -8.23
C GLU A 269 -3.43 -24.54 -8.21
N LEU A 270 -3.50 -25.24 -9.36
CA LEU A 270 -3.86 -26.66 -9.38
C LEU A 270 -2.78 -27.54 -8.73
N ASN A 271 -1.50 -27.19 -8.91
CA ASN A 271 -0.40 -27.93 -8.26
C ASN A 271 -0.46 -27.79 -6.74
N VAL A 272 -0.78 -26.59 -6.22
CA VAL A 272 -0.98 -26.35 -4.78
C VAL A 272 -2.20 -27.10 -4.26
N LEU A 273 -3.33 -27.08 -4.98
CA LEU A 273 -4.49 -27.90 -4.62
C LEU A 273 -4.14 -29.39 -4.62
N ASN A 274 -3.40 -29.88 -5.62
CA ASN A 274 -2.94 -31.26 -5.67
C ASN A 274 -2.01 -31.59 -4.49
N LEU A 275 -1.13 -30.69 -4.07
CA LEU A 275 -0.26 -30.85 -2.89
C LEU A 275 -1.05 -30.85 -1.56
N ILE A 276 -2.09 -30.01 -1.46
CA ILE A 276 -2.95 -29.95 -0.27
C ILE A 276 -3.85 -31.19 -0.19
N LEU A 277 -4.35 -31.67 -1.34
CA LEU A 277 -5.23 -32.83 -1.47
C LEU A 277 -4.47 -34.15 -1.56
N SER A 278 -3.15 -34.15 -1.80
CA SER A 278 -2.31 -35.33 -1.71
C SER A 278 -2.12 -35.67 -0.23
N LYS A 279 -3.14 -36.26 0.40
CA LYS A 279 -2.91 -37.04 1.63
C LYS A 279 -2.56 -38.47 1.27
N ASP A 280 -1.46 -38.90 1.88
CA ASP A 280 -1.16 -40.26 2.33
C ASP A 280 -1.41 -41.39 1.32
N ALA A 281 -0.48 -41.54 0.37
CA ALA A 281 -0.16 -42.86 -0.14
C ALA A 281 0.67 -43.61 0.92
N ASN A 282 0.01 -44.08 1.97
CA ASN A 282 0.46 -45.17 2.84
C ASN A 282 -0.75 -45.97 3.30
#